data_AF-D7FB72-F1
#
_entry.id   AF-D7FB72-F1
#
_cell.length_a   1.000
_cell.length_b   1.000
_cell.length_c   1.000
_cell.angle_alpha   90.00
_cell.angle_beta   90.00
_cell.angle_gamma   90.00
#
_symmetry.space_group_name_H-M   'P 1'
#
loop_
_entity.id
_entity.type
_entity.pdbx_description
1 polymer ?
#
loop_
_entity_poly.entity_id
_entity_poly.type
_entity_poly.pdbx_seq_one_letter_code
_entity_poly.pdbx_strand_id
1 'polypeptide(L)'
;LKNTVNKFQQTLNERLNKLRQEVDQEQKKATTLETTIEHLRKEFRAKLAETQCDKHKIATHCSDYKNYDGTMLTLSAKLRKLQNQRGMFAFQGTAYSEYVKKLSEPDPCCPLCDRDFPKSSDALKVADKLKEEIRNHPDRLKSCEEELNKIKANHEALLALKTTVEKIFKFEEVEKDEMRKKIDENRTKLEASKKSIEDMRVMISGLEKKIEMCNNLSGYLAVWDQCLNDIEQLESNYNEILLDMDDSNFRDDRTIEEVQNEREELKKKKKKTDVS
;
A
#
# COMPACT_ATOMS: atom_id res chain seq x y z
N LEU A 1 7.10 -55.96 0.39
CA LEU A 1 6.11 -54.98 0.90
C LEU A 1 6.76 -53.74 1.52
N LYS A 2 7.68 -53.91 2.48
CA LYS A 2 8.48 -52.84 3.12
C LYS A 2 9.11 -51.83 2.15
N ASN A 3 9.81 -52.31 1.12
CA ASN A 3 10.42 -51.45 0.09
C ASN A 3 9.40 -50.60 -0.68
N THR A 4 8.17 -51.11 -0.86
CA THR A 4 7.10 -50.39 -1.54
C THR A 4 6.55 -49.26 -0.66
N VAL A 5 6.34 -49.53 0.63
CA VAL A 5 5.89 -48.51 1.60
C VAL A 5 6.95 -47.41 1.75
N ASN A 6 8.23 -47.77 1.84
CA ASN A 6 9.32 -46.80 1.93
C ASN A 6 9.42 -45.91 0.69
N LYS A 7 9.30 -46.47 -0.53
CA LYS A 7 9.27 -45.68 -1.78
C LYS A 7 8.08 -44.73 -1.84
N PHE A 8 6.91 -45.18 -1.41
CA PHE A 8 5.71 -44.34 -1.36
C PHE A 8 5.86 -43.20 -0.35
N GLN A 9 6.40 -43.49 0.83
CA GLN A 9 6.70 -42.50 1.85
C GLN A 9 7.72 -41.46 1.37
N GLN A 10 8.79 -41.88 0.68
CA GLN A 10 9.75 -40.95 0.09
C GLN A 10 9.08 -39.99 -0.90
N THR A 11 8.23 -40.52 -1.79
CA THR A 11 7.47 -39.72 -2.76
C THR A 11 6.56 -38.69 -2.06
N LEU A 12 5.90 -39.09 -0.96
CA LEU A 12 5.06 -38.18 -0.18
C LEU A 12 5.89 -37.07 0.50
N ASN A 13 7.06 -37.41 1.04
CA ASN A 13 7.97 -36.44 1.66
C ASN A 13 8.52 -35.44 0.63
N GLU A 14 8.88 -35.89 -0.56
CA GLU A 14 9.32 -34.99 -1.65
C GLU A 14 8.21 -34.02 -2.05
N ARG A 15 6.97 -34.50 -2.16
CA ARG A 15 5.81 -33.65 -2.46
C ARG A 15 5.51 -32.67 -1.32
N LEU A 16 5.61 -33.11 -0.07
CA LEU A 16 5.43 -32.27 1.11
C LEU A 16 6.45 -31.12 1.13
N ASN A 17 7.72 -31.44 0.88
CA ASN A 17 8.80 -30.44 0.85
C ASN A 17 8.61 -29.43 -0.28
N LYS A 18 8.21 -29.87 -1.48
CA LYS A 18 7.87 -28.95 -2.59
C LYS A 18 6.73 -28.01 -2.21
N LEU A 19 5.66 -28.54 -1.63
CA LEU A 19 4.50 -27.74 -1.26
C LEU A 19 4.81 -26.74 -0.14
N ARG A 20 5.66 -27.11 0.82
CA ARG A 20 6.18 -26.19 1.85
C ARG A 20 7.00 -25.05 1.23
N GLN A 21 7.86 -25.35 0.25
CA GLN A 21 8.61 -24.32 -0.48
C GLN A 21 7.68 -23.38 -1.26
N GLU A 22 6.64 -23.91 -1.91
CA GLU A 22 5.64 -23.10 -2.61
C GLU A 22 4.87 -22.18 -1.64
N VAL A 23 4.49 -22.68 -0.46
CA VAL A 23 3.88 -21.86 0.61
C VAL A 23 4.81 -20.74 1.04
N ASP A 24 6.10 -21.02 1.28
CA ASP A 24 7.06 -20.00 1.68
C ASP A 24 7.26 -18.92 0.60
N GLN A 25 7.28 -19.32 -0.67
CA GLN A 25 7.36 -18.38 -1.80
C GLN A 25 6.12 -17.51 -1.89
N GLU A 26 4.94 -18.11 -1.77
CA GLU A 26 3.67 -17.39 -1.84
C GLU A 26 3.48 -16.46 -0.64
N GLN A 27 3.91 -16.88 0.55
CA GLN A 27 3.93 -16.05 1.75
C GLN A 27 4.81 -14.81 1.57
N LYS A 28 6.00 -14.96 0.96
CA LYS A 28 6.86 -13.81 0.62
C LYS A 28 6.17 -12.85 -0.34
N LYS A 29 5.47 -13.35 -1.36
CA LYS A 29 4.68 -12.50 -2.29
C LYS A 29 3.53 -11.78 -1.57
N ALA A 30 2.84 -12.46 -0.66
CA ALA A 30 1.79 -11.84 0.14
C ALA A 30 2.35 -10.68 0.99
N THR A 31 3.49 -10.87 1.65
CA THR A 31 4.15 -9.81 2.44
C THR A 31 4.62 -8.63 1.57
N THR A 32 5.15 -8.87 0.37
CA THR A 32 5.51 -7.77 -0.54
C THR A 32 4.30 -7.01 -1.05
N LEU A 33 3.18 -7.70 -1.31
CA LEU A 33 1.91 -7.05 -1.67
C LEU A 33 1.35 -6.22 -0.51
N GLU A 34 1.38 -6.73 0.73
CA GLU A 34 0.93 -6.00 1.92
C GLU A 34 1.72 -4.70 2.15
N THR A 35 3.04 -4.79 2.08
CA THR A 35 3.92 -3.62 2.21
C THR A 35 3.69 -2.61 1.08
N THR A 36 3.49 -3.08 -0.15
CA THR A 36 3.17 -2.23 -1.30
C THR A 36 1.83 -1.52 -1.11
N ILE A 37 0.79 -2.21 -0.64
CA ILE A 37 -0.53 -1.62 -0.36
C ILE A 37 -0.42 -0.54 0.72
N GLU A 38 0.32 -0.79 1.80
CA GLU A 38 0.45 0.20 2.87
C GLU A 38 1.25 1.43 2.40
N HIS A 39 2.30 1.22 1.62
CA HIS A 39 3.04 2.32 0.97
C HIS A 39 2.11 3.17 0.10
N LEU A 40 1.37 2.53 -0.83
CA LEU A 40 0.43 3.22 -1.72
C LEU A 40 -0.66 3.97 -0.94
N ARG A 41 -1.18 3.39 0.14
CA ARG A 41 -2.16 4.05 1.02
C ARG A 41 -1.57 5.28 1.70
N LYS A 42 -0.34 5.18 2.20
CA LYS A 42 0.35 6.32 2.82
C LYS A 42 0.59 7.44 1.82
N GLU A 43 1.07 7.12 0.62
CA GLU A 43 1.26 8.07 -0.46
C GLU A 43 -0.07 8.73 -0.89
N PHE A 44 -1.13 7.94 -1.03
CA PHE A 44 -2.47 8.43 -1.35
C PHE A 44 -3.00 9.40 -0.29
N ARG A 45 -2.85 9.07 1.00
CA ARG A 45 -3.22 9.97 2.11
C ARG A 45 -2.41 11.26 2.10
N ALA A 46 -1.10 11.17 1.84
CA ALA A 46 -0.23 12.34 1.77
C ALA A 46 -0.65 13.29 0.63
N LYS A 47 -0.87 12.76 -0.58
CA LYS A 47 -1.35 13.56 -1.72
C LYS A 47 -2.73 14.16 -1.48
N LEU A 48 -3.64 13.45 -0.81
CA LEU A 48 -4.94 14.00 -0.42
C LEU A 48 -4.80 15.20 0.53
N ALA A 49 -3.92 15.08 1.53
CA ALA A 49 -3.67 16.15 2.49
C ALA A 49 -2.99 17.36 1.83
N GLU A 50 -2.00 17.13 0.96
CA GLU A 50 -1.34 18.17 0.15
C GLU A 50 -2.35 18.91 -0.73
N THR A 51 -3.16 18.18 -1.48
CA THR A 51 -4.24 18.73 -2.32
C THR A 51 -5.21 19.58 -1.50
N GLN A 52 -5.57 19.13 -0.29
CA GLN A 52 -6.47 19.88 0.58
C GLN A 52 -5.82 21.17 1.11
N CYS A 53 -4.53 21.13 1.46
CA CYS A 53 -3.77 22.31 1.85
C CYS A 53 -3.68 23.32 0.71
N ASP A 54 -3.40 22.86 -0.50
CA ASP A 54 -3.30 23.69 -1.68
C ASP A 54 -4.64 24.32 -2.08
N LYS A 55 -5.74 23.57 -1.96
CA LYS A 55 -7.10 24.13 -2.08
C LYS A 55 -7.35 25.25 -1.08
N HIS A 56 -6.91 25.10 0.17
CA HIS A 56 -7.06 26.15 1.17
C HIS A 56 -6.23 27.41 0.84
N LYS A 57 -5.01 27.24 0.31
CA LYS A 57 -4.19 28.36 -0.18
C LYS A 57 -4.84 29.08 -1.36
N ILE A 58 -5.53 28.36 -2.24
CA ILE A 58 -6.25 28.99 -3.37
C ILE A 58 -7.50 29.72 -2.87
N ALA A 59 -8.20 29.15 -1.87
CA ALA A 59 -9.41 29.72 -1.29
C ALA A 59 -9.22 31.13 -0.72
N THR A 60 -8.00 31.53 -0.34
CA THR A 60 -7.70 32.89 0.13
C THR A 60 -7.76 33.95 -0.97
N HIS A 61 -7.60 33.56 -2.24
CA HIS A 61 -7.55 34.46 -3.40
C HIS A 61 -8.69 34.22 -4.40
N CYS A 62 -9.24 33.01 -4.43
CA CYS A 62 -10.30 32.59 -5.32
C CYS A 62 -11.29 31.69 -4.56
N SER A 63 -12.55 32.10 -4.46
CA SER A 63 -13.58 31.38 -3.70
C SER A 63 -13.84 29.96 -4.21
N ASP A 64 -13.62 29.71 -5.50
CA ASP A 64 -13.74 28.39 -6.10
C ASP A 64 -12.59 28.17 -7.09
N TYR A 65 -11.66 27.27 -6.74
CA TYR A 65 -10.54 26.89 -7.60
C TYR A 65 -10.99 26.32 -8.95
N LYS A 66 -12.22 25.77 -9.04
CA LYS A 66 -12.76 25.30 -10.32
C LYS A 66 -13.09 26.42 -11.28
N ASN A 67 -13.37 27.61 -10.75
CA ASN A 67 -13.59 28.83 -11.52
C ASN A 67 -12.35 29.75 -11.51
N TYR A 68 -11.16 29.15 -11.44
CA TYR A 68 -9.90 29.88 -11.47
C TYR A 68 -9.80 30.77 -12.71
N ASP A 69 -10.06 30.22 -13.90
CA ASP A 69 -9.94 30.98 -15.16
C ASP A 69 -10.95 32.13 -15.24
N GLY A 70 -12.19 31.91 -14.81
CA GLY A 70 -13.21 32.97 -14.78
C GLY A 70 -12.87 34.08 -13.78
N THR A 71 -12.34 33.72 -12.62
CA THR A 71 -11.85 34.69 -11.62
C THR A 71 -10.68 35.50 -12.18
N MET A 72 -9.75 34.83 -12.86
CA MET A 72 -8.58 35.44 -13.47
C MET A 72 -8.96 36.44 -14.58
N LEU A 73 -9.89 36.06 -15.46
CA LEU A 73 -10.43 36.94 -16.50
C LEU A 73 -11.10 38.19 -15.91
N THR A 74 -11.93 38.00 -14.88
CA THR A 74 -12.61 39.09 -14.18
C THR A 74 -11.63 40.07 -13.55
N LEU A 75 -10.58 39.53 -12.91
CA LEU A 75 -9.55 40.33 -12.26
C LEU A 75 -8.70 41.11 -13.27
N SER A 76 -8.33 40.48 -14.40
CA SER A 76 -7.64 41.13 -15.51
C SER A 76 -8.46 42.28 -16.12
N ALA A 77 -9.77 42.05 -16.34
CA ALA A 77 -10.68 43.08 -16.82
C ALA A 77 -10.80 44.26 -15.83
N LYS A 78 -10.87 43.98 -14.52
CA LYS A 78 -10.92 45.01 -13.48
C LYS A 78 -9.62 45.80 -13.40
N LEU A 79 -8.48 45.12 -13.52
CA LEU A 79 -7.15 45.74 -13.56
C LEU A 79 -7.02 46.70 -14.75
N ARG A 80 -7.45 46.28 -15.95
CA ARG A 80 -7.48 47.15 -17.15
C ARG A 80 -8.37 48.38 -16.95
N LYS A 81 -9.55 48.20 -16.35
CA LYS A 81 -10.46 49.32 -16.05
C LYS A 81 -9.83 50.34 -15.10
N LEU A 82 -9.21 49.89 -14.01
CA LEU A 82 -8.54 50.78 -13.06
C LEU A 82 -7.31 51.46 -13.67
N GLN A 83 -6.53 50.77 -14.50
CA GLN A 83 -5.40 51.39 -15.22
C GLN A 83 -5.89 52.53 -16.13
N ASN A 84 -6.97 52.31 -16.86
CA ASN A 84 -7.58 53.34 -17.71
C ASN A 84 -8.11 54.51 -16.87
N GLN A 85 -8.79 54.24 -15.75
CA GLN A 85 -9.27 55.28 -14.84
C GLN A 85 -8.12 56.11 -14.25
N ARG A 86 -7.03 55.47 -13.81
CA ARG A 86 -5.83 56.17 -13.35
C ARG A 86 -5.26 57.07 -14.44
N GLY A 87 -5.17 56.57 -15.67
CA GLY A 87 -4.72 57.36 -16.82
C GLY A 87 -5.62 58.57 -17.11
N MET A 88 -6.94 58.38 -17.06
CA MET A 88 -7.91 59.47 -17.19
C MET A 88 -7.76 60.50 -16.07
N PHE A 89 -7.57 60.05 -14.82
CA PHE A 89 -7.42 60.99 -13.73
C PHE A 89 -6.13 61.81 -13.84
N ALA A 90 -5.01 61.16 -14.13
CA ALA A 90 -3.73 61.85 -14.35
C ALA A 90 -3.82 62.87 -15.51
N PHE A 91 -4.48 62.49 -16.61
CA PHE A 91 -4.71 63.38 -17.75
C PHE A 91 -5.60 64.57 -17.37
N GLN A 92 -6.75 64.34 -16.73
CA GLN A 92 -7.65 65.40 -16.29
C GLN A 92 -6.97 66.40 -15.36
N GLY A 93 -6.21 65.93 -14.37
CA GLY A 93 -5.46 66.81 -13.47
C GLY A 93 -4.46 67.69 -14.21
N THR A 94 -3.76 67.13 -15.20
CA THR A 94 -2.80 67.87 -16.03
C THR A 94 -3.50 68.88 -16.94
N ALA A 95 -4.53 68.44 -17.67
CA ALA A 95 -5.27 69.28 -18.60
C ALA A 95 -5.98 70.44 -17.89
N TYR A 96 -6.66 70.19 -16.76
CA TYR A 96 -7.33 71.24 -16.01
C TYR A 96 -6.33 72.23 -15.40
N SER A 97 -5.17 71.77 -14.93
CA SER A 97 -4.10 72.66 -14.46
C SER A 97 -3.61 73.58 -15.58
N GLU A 98 -3.45 73.06 -16.79
CA GLU A 98 -3.05 73.84 -17.96
C GLU A 98 -4.15 74.83 -18.41
N TYR A 99 -5.42 74.42 -18.37
CA TYR A 99 -6.56 75.30 -18.66
C TYR A 99 -6.66 76.44 -17.66
N VAL A 100 -6.47 76.16 -16.36
CA VAL A 100 -6.45 77.20 -15.32
C VAL A 100 -5.33 78.21 -15.56
N LYS A 101 -4.15 77.76 -16.02
CA LYS A 101 -3.04 78.67 -16.38
C LYS A 101 -3.44 79.59 -17.53
N LYS A 102 -3.95 79.05 -18.64
CA LYS A 102 -4.40 79.85 -19.80
C LYS A 102 -5.53 80.83 -19.47
N LEU A 103 -6.47 80.41 -18.63
CA LEU A 103 -7.59 81.27 -18.17
C LEU A 103 -7.15 82.37 -17.19
N SER A 104 -5.92 82.32 -16.68
CA SER A 104 -5.35 83.33 -15.77
C SER A 104 -4.46 84.35 -16.50
N GLU A 105 -4.32 84.25 -17.82
CA GLU A 105 -3.55 85.19 -18.65
C GLU A 105 -4.32 86.50 -18.91
N PRO A 106 -3.65 87.60 -19.32
CA PRO A 106 -4.25 88.94 -19.44
C PRO A 106 -5.41 89.04 -20.44
N ASP A 107 -5.37 88.24 -21.52
CA ASP A 107 -6.41 88.13 -22.55
C ASP A 107 -6.92 86.68 -22.61
N PRO A 108 -7.73 86.23 -21.63
CA PRO A 108 -8.12 84.84 -21.56
C PRO A 108 -9.13 84.50 -22.67
N CYS A 109 -8.84 83.45 -23.42
CA CYS A 109 -9.77 82.80 -24.36
C CYS A 109 -10.12 81.39 -23.86
N CYS A 110 -11.21 80.82 -24.37
CA CYS A 110 -11.63 79.47 -23.98
C CYS A 110 -10.62 78.44 -24.50
N PRO A 111 -9.94 77.65 -23.64
CA PRO A 111 -8.88 76.73 -24.05
C PRO A 111 -9.36 75.51 -24.87
N LEU A 112 -10.67 75.39 -25.13
CA LEU A 112 -11.28 74.32 -25.91
C LEU A 112 -11.81 74.77 -27.27
N CYS A 113 -12.18 76.05 -27.42
CA CYS A 113 -12.81 76.56 -28.65
C CYS A 113 -12.29 77.92 -29.09
N ASP A 114 -11.28 78.45 -28.40
CA ASP A 114 -10.58 79.70 -28.68
C ASP A 114 -11.48 80.94 -28.78
N ARG A 115 -12.69 80.88 -28.18
CA ARG A 115 -13.60 82.02 -28.10
C ARG A 115 -13.22 82.92 -26.93
N ASP A 116 -13.25 84.23 -27.18
CA ASP A 116 -13.01 85.23 -26.14
C ASP A 116 -14.11 85.26 -25.09
N PHE A 117 -13.74 85.57 -23.85
CA PHE A 117 -14.71 85.79 -22.80
C PHE A 117 -15.27 87.22 -22.89
N PRO A 118 -16.60 87.41 -22.86
CA PRO A 118 -17.22 88.75 -22.95
C PRO A 118 -16.83 89.66 -21.78
N LYS A 119 -16.48 89.06 -20.63
CA LYS A 119 -16.01 89.72 -19.42
C LYS A 119 -14.87 88.90 -18.82
N SER A 120 -13.79 89.56 -18.41
CA SER A 120 -12.68 88.92 -17.69
C SER A 120 -13.15 88.18 -16.42
N SER A 121 -14.21 88.67 -15.76
CA SER A 121 -14.81 88.01 -14.60
C SER A 121 -15.44 86.63 -14.90
N ASP A 122 -15.82 86.35 -16.14
CA ASP A 122 -16.37 85.05 -16.52
C ASP A 122 -15.27 84.00 -16.74
N ALA A 123 -14.09 84.40 -17.24
CA ALA A 123 -12.91 83.55 -17.32
C ALA A 123 -12.43 83.11 -15.91
N LEU A 124 -12.41 84.05 -14.96
CA LEU A 124 -12.08 83.79 -13.55
C LEU A 124 -13.05 82.80 -12.90
N LYS A 125 -14.37 82.92 -13.13
CA LYS A 125 -15.36 81.95 -12.61
C LYS A 125 -15.13 80.54 -13.15
N VAL A 126 -14.74 80.41 -14.42
CA VAL A 126 -14.42 79.10 -15.02
C VAL A 126 -13.13 78.54 -14.42
N ALA A 127 -12.10 79.38 -14.25
CA ALA A 127 -10.85 78.99 -13.60
C ALA A 127 -11.08 78.52 -12.15
N ASP A 128 -11.93 79.21 -11.38
CA ASP A 128 -12.22 78.83 -10.00
C ASP A 128 -13.01 77.53 -9.89
N LYS A 129 -13.97 77.27 -10.79
CA LYS A 129 -14.63 75.96 -10.89
C LYS A 129 -13.66 74.83 -11.22
N LEU A 130 -12.73 75.07 -12.15
CA LEU A 130 -11.69 74.09 -12.49
C LEU A 130 -10.73 73.86 -11.32
N LYS A 131 -10.33 74.91 -10.57
CA LYS A 131 -9.51 74.78 -9.36
C LYS A 131 -10.21 73.96 -8.28
N GLU A 132 -11.53 74.14 -8.11
CA GLU A 132 -12.32 73.36 -7.16
C GLU A 132 -12.38 71.88 -7.55
N GLU A 133 -12.56 71.57 -8.84
CA GLU A 133 -12.49 70.19 -9.36
C GLU A 133 -11.08 69.58 -9.25
N ILE A 134 -10.02 70.36 -9.46
CA ILE A 134 -8.62 69.91 -9.28
C ILE A 134 -8.31 69.61 -7.82
N ARG A 135 -8.92 70.32 -6.86
CA ARG A 135 -8.59 70.17 -5.43
C ARG A 135 -8.78 68.72 -4.93
N ASN A 136 -9.80 68.03 -5.42
CA ASN A 136 -10.13 66.65 -5.02
C ASN A 136 -9.45 65.59 -5.89
N HIS A 137 -8.70 66.00 -6.91
CA HIS A 137 -8.08 65.10 -7.89
C HIS A 137 -6.96 64.21 -7.31
N PRO A 138 -6.03 64.74 -6.49
CA PRO A 138 -4.99 63.94 -5.86
C PRO A 138 -5.54 62.80 -5.00
N ASP A 139 -6.63 63.05 -4.26
CA ASP A 139 -7.26 62.04 -3.41
C ASP A 139 -7.94 60.94 -4.24
N ARG A 140 -8.62 61.31 -5.34
CA ARG A 140 -9.20 60.35 -6.29
C ARG A 140 -8.11 59.49 -6.95
N LEU A 141 -6.99 60.11 -7.35
CA LEU A 141 -5.86 59.40 -7.94
C LEU A 141 -5.24 58.42 -6.92
N LYS A 142 -4.99 58.88 -5.70
CA LYS A 142 -4.44 58.04 -4.61
C LYS A 142 -5.35 56.86 -4.29
N SER A 143 -6.65 57.07 -4.16
CA SER A 143 -7.62 56.00 -3.92
C SER A 143 -7.64 54.98 -5.08
N CYS A 144 -7.54 55.45 -6.33
CA CYS A 144 -7.46 54.59 -7.51
C CYS A 144 -6.17 53.76 -7.51
N GLU A 145 -5.04 54.35 -7.14
CA GLU A 145 -3.75 53.66 -7.03
C GLU A 145 -3.73 52.61 -5.91
N GLU A 146 -4.32 52.91 -4.75
CA GLU A 146 -4.47 51.94 -3.67
C GLU A 146 -5.31 50.73 -4.08
N GLU A 147 -6.43 50.95 -4.77
CA GLU A 147 -7.25 49.84 -5.30
C GLU A 147 -6.51 49.06 -6.40
N LEU A 148 -5.83 49.77 -7.30
CA LEU A 148 -5.01 49.17 -8.36
C LEU A 148 -3.94 48.26 -7.77
N ASN A 149 -3.25 48.70 -6.73
CA ASN A 149 -2.19 47.92 -6.08
C ASN A 149 -2.76 46.66 -5.38
N LYS A 150 -3.90 46.77 -4.71
CA LYS A 150 -4.59 45.60 -4.12
C LYS A 150 -4.96 44.56 -5.17
N ILE A 151 -5.50 45.00 -6.32
CA ILE A 151 -5.91 44.10 -7.40
C ILE A 151 -4.71 43.47 -8.10
N LYS A 152 -3.65 44.25 -8.34
CA LYS A 152 -2.39 43.73 -8.90
C LYS A 152 -1.79 42.66 -8.01
N ALA A 153 -1.69 42.91 -6.70
CA ALA A 153 -1.17 41.93 -5.75
C ALA A 153 -1.99 40.64 -5.76
N ASN A 154 -3.32 40.73 -5.81
CA ASN A 154 -4.18 39.55 -5.91
C ASN A 154 -3.99 38.81 -7.25
N HIS A 155 -3.80 39.53 -8.35
CA HIS A 155 -3.60 38.96 -9.68
C HIS A 155 -2.25 38.22 -9.78
N GLU A 156 -1.19 38.80 -9.22
CA GLU A 156 0.12 38.16 -9.12
C GLU A 156 0.09 36.92 -8.23
N ALA A 157 -0.61 36.98 -7.09
CA ALA A 157 -0.80 35.82 -6.22
C ALA A 157 -1.53 34.67 -6.93
N LEU A 158 -2.61 34.96 -7.68
CA LEU A 158 -3.32 33.95 -8.46
C LEU A 158 -2.44 33.35 -9.57
N LEU A 159 -1.67 34.19 -10.28
CA LEU A 159 -0.71 33.70 -11.29
C LEU A 159 0.29 32.71 -10.73
N ALA A 160 0.83 32.98 -9.54
CA ALA A 160 1.76 32.07 -8.87
C ALA A 160 1.10 30.72 -8.51
N LEU A 161 -0.21 30.75 -8.20
CA LEU A 161 -1.00 29.57 -7.85
C LEU A 161 -1.50 28.77 -9.06
N LYS A 162 -1.35 29.26 -10.30
CA LYS A 162 -1.81 28.57 -11.52
C LYS A 162 -1.34 27.12 -11.60
N THR A 163 -0.04 26.89 -11.38
CA THR A 163 0.54 25.54 -11.42
C THR A 163 -0.02 24.63 -10.34
N THR A 164 -0.42 25.21 -9.20
CA THR A 164 -1.03 24.48 -8.08
C THR A 164 -2.46 24.07 -8.43
N VAL A 165 -3.23 24.95 -9.07
CA VAL A 165 -4.57 24.64 -9.59
C VAL A 165 -4.52 23.51 -10.61
N GLU A 166 -3.59 23.57 -11.57
CA GLU A 166 -3.39 22.51 -12.57
C GLU A 166 -3.04 21.15 -11.92
N LYS A 167 -2.18 21.15 -10.88
CA LYS A 167 -1.86 19.95 -10.11
C LYS A 167 -3.09 19.37 -9.40
N ILE A 168 -3.92 20.22 -8.79
CA ILE A 168 -5.16 19.79 -8.13
C ILE A 168 -6.10 19.13 -9.15
N PHE A 169 -6.32 19.77 -10.30
CA PHE A 169 -7.16 19.20 -11.36
C PHE A 169 -6.65 17.84 -11.83
N LYS A 170 -5.36 17.74 -12.16
CA LYS A 170 -4.73 16.49 -12.58
C LYS A 170 -4.89 15.39 -11.53
N PHE A 171 -4.70 15.73 -10.26
CA PHE A 171 -4.87 14.78 -9.17
C PHE A 171 -6.33 14.32 -9.05
N GLU A 172 -7.30 15.24 -9.08
CA GLU A 172 -8.71 14.91 -8.86
C GLU A 172 -9.37 14.16 -10.02
N GLU A 173 -9.02 14.49 -11.26
CA GLU A 173 -9.65 13.91 -12.46
C GLU A 173 -9.02 12.58 -12.86
N VAL A 174 -7.72 12.39 -12.59
CA VAL A 174 -6.97 11.24 -13.10
C VAL A 174 -6.27 10.48 -11.98
N GLU A 175 -5.29 11.09 -11.31
CA GLU A 175 -4.35 10.34 -10.44
C GLU A 175 -5.04 9.71 -9.23
N LYS A 176 -6.11 10.34 -8.71
CA LYS A 176 -6.86 9.86 -7.55
C LYS A 176 -7.51 8.51 -7.80
N ASP A 177 -8.18 8.37 -8.94
CA ASP A 177 -8.86 7.11 -9.29
C ASP A 177 -7.86 6.06 -9.76
N GLU A 178 -6.79 6.45 -10.45
CA GLU A 178 -5.69 5.53 -10.78
C GLU A 178 -5.03 4.94 -9.53
N MET A 179 -4.75 5.75 -8.51
CA MET A 179 -4.16 5.26 -7.26
C MET A 179 -5.12 4.35 -6.49
N ARG A 180 -6.41 4.67 -6.44
CA ARG A 180 -7.44 3.78 -5.86
C ARG A 180 -7.47 2.44 -6.57
N LYS A 181 -7.52 2.46 -7.90
CA LYS A 181 -7.51 1.26 -8.73
C LYS A 181 -6.26 0.41 -8.46
N LYS A 182 -5.07 1.02 -8.40
CA LYS A 182 -3.81 0.31 -8.07
C LYS A 182 -3.85 -0.32 -6.67
N ILE A 183 -4.43 0.35 -5.68
CA ILE A 183 -4.58 -0.21 -4.33
C ILE A 183 -5.52 -1.42 -4.36
N ASP A 184 -6.66 -1.32 -5.05
CA ASP A 184 -7.65 -2.39 -5.14
C ASP A 184 -7.13 -3.60 -5.96
N GLU A 185 -6.40 -3.36 -7.04
CA GLU A 185 -5.72 -4.41 -7.81
C GLU A 185 -4.69 -5.16 -6.97
N ASN A 186 -3.88 -4.48 -6.16
CA ASN A 186 -2.95 -5.15 -5.26
C ASN A 186 -3.66 -5.89 -4.13
N ARG A 187 -4.78 -5.34 -3.63
CA ARG A 187 -5.60 -6.00 -2.62
C ARG A 187 -6.22 -7.30 -3.15
N THR A 188 -6.78 -7.30 -4.35
CA THR A 188 -7.33 -8.52 -4.97
C THR A 188 -6.25 -9.59 -5.18
N LYS A 189 -5.06 -9.19 -5.63
CA LYS A 189 -3.89 -10.09 -5.72
C LYS A 189 -3.50 -10.66 -4.36
N LEU A 190 -3.51 -9.83 -3.31
CA LEU A 190 -3.19 -10.27 -1.95
C LEU A 190 -4.19 -11.31 -1.44
N GLU A 191 -5.49 -11.06 -1.62
CA GLU A 191 -6.54 -12.02 -1.20
C GLU A 191 -6.42 -13.35 -1.97
N ALA A 192 -6.13 -13.30 -3.27
CA ALA A 192 -5.89 -14.50 -4.07
C ALA A 192 -4.67 -15.29 -3.56
N SER A 193 -3.57 -14.59 -3.23
CA SER A 193 -2.35 -15.19 -2.68
C SER A 193 -2.61 -15.82 -1.30
N LYS A 194 -3.33 -15.13 -0.41
CA LYS A 194 -3.75 -15.65 0.90
C LYS A 194 -4.60 -16.91 0.79
N LYS A 195 -5.56 -16.91 -0.13
CA LYS A 195 -6.39 -18.09 -0.41
C LYS A 195 -5.55 -19.27 -0.90
N SER A 196 -4.62 -19.02 -1.83
CA SER A 196 -3.70 -20.04 -2.34
C SER A 196 -2.84 -20.66 -1.22
N ILE A 197 -2.32 -19.82 -0.30
CA ILE A 197 -1.58 -20.29 0.88
C ILE A 197 -2.43 -21.21 1.75
N GLU A 198 -3.70 -20.83 2.01
CA GLU A 198 -4.60 -21.65 2.81
C GLU A 198 -4.91 -23.00 2.15
N ASP A 199 -5.22 -22.99 0.84
CA ASP A 199 -5.47 -24.21 0.07
C ASP A 199 -4.23 -25.14 0.11
N MET A 200 -3.02 -24.59 0.00
CA MET A 200 -1.77 -25.35 0.12
C MET A 200 -1.55 -25.90 1.53
N ARG A 201 -1.89 -25.16 2.59
CA ARG A 201 -1.79 -25.64 3.98
C ARG A 201 -2.74 -26.81 4.25
N VAL A 202 -3.95 -26.77 3.70
CA VAL A 202 -4.89 -27.91 3.77
C VAL A 202 -4.29 -29.14 3.08
N MET A 203 -3.68 -28.96 1.91
CA MET A 203 -2.98 -30.05 1.21
C MET A 203 -1.78 -30.61 1.99
N ILE A 204 -0.99 -29.74 2.64
CA ILE A 204 0.12 -30.13 3.53
C ILE A 204 -0.39 -31.04 4.65
N SER A 205 -1.44 -30.61 5.37
CA SER A 205 -2.02 -31.41 6.47
C SER A 205 -2.49 -32.79 5.98
N GLY A 206 -3.08 -32.84 4.77
CA GLY A 206 -3.48 -34.10 4.15
C GLY A 206 -2.29 -35.03 3.82
N LEU A 207 -1.16 -34.49 3.40
CA LEU A 207 0.06 -35.26 3.14
C LEU A 207 0.73 -35.74 4.43
N GLU A 208 0.77 -34.92 5.46
CA GLU A 208 1.33 -35.28 6.78
C GLU A 208 0.58 -36.47 7.39
N LYS A 209 -0.75 -36.47 7.33
CA LYS A 209 -1.57 -37.62 7.75
C LYS A 209 -1.25 -38.89 6.96
N LYS A 210 -1.03 -38.79 5.65
CA LYS A 210 -0.66 -39.95 4.81
C LYS A 210 0.73 -40.47 5.17
N ILE A 211 1.69 -39.59 5.45
CA ILE A 211 3.04 -39.96 5.90
C ILE A 211 2.98 -40.65 7.26
N GLU A 212 2.17 -40.14 8.18
CA GLU A 212 1.93 -40.76 9.49
C GLU A 212 1.35 -42.18 9.35
N MET A 213 0.37 -42.37 8.46
CA MET A 213 -0.13 -43.71 8.13
C MET A 213 0.96 -44.63 7.58
N CYS A 214 1.84 -44.12 6.71
CA CYS A 214 2.98 -44.90 6.19
C CYS A 214 3.96 -45.28 7.31
N ASN A 215 4.25 -44.37 8.24
CA ASN A 215 5.12 -44.64 9.39
C ASN A 215 4.53 -45.76 10.26
N ASN A 216 3.23 -45.71 10.53
CA ASN A 216 2.54 -46.75 11.30
C ASN A 216 2.59 -48.11 10.57
N LEU A 217 2.33 -48.13 9.26
CA LEU A 217 2.45 -49.34 8.44
C LEU A 217 3.88 -49.90 8.43
N SER A 218 4.89 -49.05 8.29
CA SER A 218 6.30 -49.47 8.38
C SER A 218 6.64 -50.06 9.76
N GLY A 219 6.06 -49.51 10.83
CA GLY A 219 6.16 -50.08 12.18
C GLY A 219 5.54 -51.48 12.28
N TYR A 220 4.32 -51.66 11.77
CA TYR A 220 3.68 -52.98 11.73
C TYR A 220 4.48 -53.99 10.90
N LEU A 221 5.01 -53.58 9.75
CA LEU A 221 5.84 -54.44 8.90
C LEU A 221 7.14 -54.87 9.60
N ALA A 222 7.75 -53.99 10.41
CA ALA A 222 8.92 -54.36 11.20
C ALA A 222 8.59 -55.42 12.27
N VAL A 223 7.42 -55.33 12.91
CA VAL A 223 6.95 -56.37 13.84
C VAL A 223 6.69 -57.68 13.10
N TRP A 224 6.11 -57.64 11.90
CA TRP A 224 5.90 -58.83 11.09
C TRP A 224 7.22 -59.49 10.66
N ASP A 225 8.20 -58.70 10.22
CA ASP A 225 9.56 -59.20 9.92
C ASP A 225 10.16 -59.90 11.15
N GLN A 226 9.97 -59.34 12.36
CA GLN A 226 10.44 -59.97 13.60
C GLN A 226 9.73 -61.29 13.89
N CYS A 227 8.40 -61.33 13.79
CA CYS A 227 7.64 -62.56 14.03
C CYS A 227 8.02 -63.67 13.04
N LEU A 228 8.30 -63.34 11.78
CA LEU A 228 8.78 -64.31 10.79
C LEU A 228 10.14 -64.87 11.19
N ASN A 229 11.09 -64.02 11.60
CA ASN A 229 12.39 -64.48 12.08
C ASN A 229 12.26 -65.37 13.33
N ASP A 230 11.37 -65.01 14.26
CA ASP A 230 11.12 -65.81 15.47
C ASP A 230 10.55 -67.19 15.11
N ILE A 231 9.65 -67.28 14.11
CA ILE A 231 9.13 -68.55 13.59
C ILE A 231 10.26 -69.39 12.97
N GLU A 232 11.07 -68.80 12.09
CA GLU A 232 12.21 -69.50 11.46
C GLU A 232 13.21 -70.02 12.51
N GLN A 233 13.48 -69.24 13.56
CA GLN A 233 14.33 -69.67 14.68
C GLN A 233 13.69 -70.82 15.46
N LEU A 234 12.39 -70.75 15.76
CA LEU A 234 11.68 -71.82 16.45
C LEU A 234 11.64 -73.11 15.61
N GLU A 235 11.45 -73.01 14.30
CA GLU A 235 11.51 -74.14 13.37
C GLU A 235 12.92 -74.75 13.32
N SER A 236 13.97 -73.92 13.26
CA SER A 236 15.36 -74.40 13.33
C SER A 236 15.63 -75.13 14.64
N ASN A 237 15.25 -74.54 15.78
CA ASN A 237 15.42 -75.16 17.09
C ASN A 237 14.62 -76.47 17.21
N TYR A 238 13.40 -76.51 16.66
CA TYR A 238 12.59 -77.72 16.63
C TYR A 238 13.26 -78.83 15.81
N ASN A 239 13.78 -78.50 14.62
CA ASN A 239 14.49 -79.45 13.78
C ASN A 239 15.78 -79.94 14.43
N GLU A 240 16.52 -79.07 15.13
CA GLU A 240 17.69 -79.46 15.92
C GLU A 240 17.31 -80.45 17.02
N ILE A 241 16.25 -80.17 17.79
CA ILE A 241 15.75 -81.09 18.83
C ILE A 241 15.30 -82.42 18.23
N LEU A 242 14.68 -82.41 17.05
CA LEU A 242 14.22 -83.62 16.37
C LEU A 242 15.40 -84.49 15.89
N LEU A 243 16.43 -83.86 15.32
CA LEU A 243 17.68 -84.54 14.97
C LEU A 243 18.39 -85.10 16.21
N ASP A 244 18.46 -84.33 17.30
CA ASP A 244 19.04 -84.80 18.57
C ASP A 244 18.28 -86.01 19.12
N MET A 245 16.94 -86.06 19.00
CA MET A 245 16.12 -87.21 19.40
C MET A 245 16.36 -88.44 18.51
N ASP A 246 16.50 -88.27 17.20
CA ASP A 246 16.78 -89.35 16.25
C ASP A 246 18.21 -89.91 16.44
N ASP A 247 19.22 -89.04 16.61
CA ASP A 247 20.62 -89.43 16.82
C ASP A 247 20.86 -90.08 18.18
N SER A 248 20.08 -89.72 19.21
CA SER A 248 20.20 -90.29 20.55
C SER A 248 19.59 -91.68 20.72
N ASN A 249 19.07 -92.30 19.64
CA ASN A 249 18.49 -93.65 19.68
C ASN A 249 17.43 -93.75 20.80
N PHE A 250 16.68 -92.66 20.98
CA PHE A 250 15.69 -92.51 22.04
C PHE A 250 14.51 -93.44 21.72
N ARG A 251 14.56 -94.65 22.30
CA ARG A 251 13.47 -95.63 22.17
C ARG A 251 12.20 -95.03 22.77
N ASP A 252 11.23 -94.74 21.92
CA ASP A 252 9.88 -94.24 22.23
C ASP A 252 9.06 -95.20 23.13
N ASP A 253 9.59 -96.40 23.43
CA ASP A 253 8.93 -97.42 24.25
C ASP A 253 9.22 -97.30 25.76
N ARG A 254 10.06 -96.35 26.22
CA ARG A 254 10.34 -96.22 27.65
C ARG A 254 9.24 -95.44 28.36
N THR A 255 8.53 -96.10 29.27
CA THR A 255 7.52 -95.42 30.08
C THR A 255 8.17 -94.51 31.13
N ILE A 256 7.49 -93.40 31.46
CA ILE A 256 7.97 -92.42 32.45
C ILE A 256 8.31 -93.09 33.80
N GLU A 257 7.62 -94.18 34.16
CA GLU A 257 7.89 -94.98 35.35
C GLU A 257 9.25 -95.70 35.29
N GLU A 258 9.68 -96.21 34.14
CA GLU A 258 10.99 -96.87 33.98
C GLU A 258 12.14 -95.87 34.16
N VAL A 259 11.99 -94.66 33.60
CA VAL A 259 12.97 -93.57 33.76
C VAL A 259 13.02 -93.07 35.20
N GLN A 260 11.88 -93.03 35.90
CA GLN A 260 11.84 -92.67 37.32
C GLN A 260 12.49 -93.72 38.21
N ASN A 261 12.25 -95.02 37.93
CA ASN A 261 12.87 -96.12 38.68
C ASN A 261 14.39 -96.16 38.47
N GLU A 262 14.91 -95.99 37.25
CA GLU A 262 16.36 -95.88 37.02
C GLU A 262 16.98 -94.68 37.73
N ARG A 263 16.28 -93.54 37.76
CA ARG A 263 16.75 -92.34 38.48
C ARG A 263 16.79 -92.56 39.99
N GLU A 264 15.84 -93.29 40.55
CA GLU A 264 15.84 -93.71 41.96
C GLU A 264 16.95 -94.72 42.27
N GLU A 265 17.19 -95.68 41.38
CA GLU A 265 18.29 -96.64 41.52
C GLU A 265 19.66 -95.97 41.44
N LEU A 266 19.84 -95.02 40.52
CA LEU A 266 21.06 -94.22 40.41
C LEU A 266 21.25 -93.32 41.63
N LYS A 267 20.18 -92.74 42.19
CA LYS A 267 20.22 -92.02 43.49
C LYS A 267 20.59 -92.95 44.65
N LYS A 268 20.08 -94.18 44.68
CA LYS A 268 20.44 -95.19 45.69
C LYS A 268 21.88 -95.65 45.55
N LYS A 269 22.38 -95.82 44.31
CA LYS A 269 23.79 -96.10 44.04
C LYS A 269 24.68 -94.95 44.49
N LYS A 270 24.34 -93.70 44.15
CA LYS A 270 25.09 -92.50 44.63
C LYS A 270 25.13 -92.41 46.16
N LYS A 271 24.01 -92.67 46.85
CA LYS A 271 23.95 -92.74 48.32
C LYS A 271 24.77 -93.89 48.92
N LYS A 272 25.01 -94.98 48.20
CA LYS A 272 25.90 -96.07 48.63
C LYS A 272 27.37 -95.76 48.39
N THR A 273 27.70 -94.93 47.40
CA THR A 273 29.07 -94.48 47.12
C THR A 273 29.53 -93.36 48.06
N ASP A 274 28.61 -92.58 48.65
CA ASP A 274 28.93 -91.52 49.64
C ASP A 274 29.01 -92.03 51.10
N VAL A 275 28.86 -93.34 51.35
CA VAL A 275 28.94 -93.97 52.69
C VAL A 275 29.99 -95.11 52.73
N SER A 276 30.96 -95.11 51.81
CA SER A 276 32.08 -96.05 51.84
C SER A 276 33.42 -95.39 51.55
#